data_AF-A0AAE0EH43-F1
#
_entry.id   AF-A0AAE0EH43-F1
#
_cell.length_a   1.000
_cell.length_b   1.000
_cell.length_c   1.000
_cell.angle_alpha   90.00
_cell.angle_beta   90.00
_cell.angle_gamma   90.00
#
_symmetry.space_group_name_H-M   'P 1'
#
loop_
_entity.id
_entity.type
_entity.pdbx_description
1 polymer ?
#
loop_
_entity_poly.entity_id
_entity_poly.type
_entity_poly.pdbx_seq_one_letter_code
_entity_poly.pdbx_strand_id
1 'polypeptide(L)'
;MINSLTLCLAVARPAFRQLLISIISDQCRPTCIITDGIMSFAAIDVAEDLGIPVITFRTISASGMWTFFKLVETGEVPFLDGNLDKPITCIPAYENVLLRRRDLPGFCRDENADDPVLQFFLEQTRIMTRASALILNTFNELEAPMISRLGSFYS
;
A
#
# COMPACT_ATOMS: atom_id res chain seq x y z
N MET A 1 -3.38 2.55 -18.45
CA MET A 1 -3.08 2.17 -17.06
C MET A 1 -3.56 0.75 -16.76
N ILE A 2 -4.83 0.41 -17.00
CA ILE A 2 -5.42 -0.92 -16.71
C ILE A 2 -4.61 -2.09 -17.31
N ASN A 3 -4.37 -2.09 -18.63
CA ASN A 3 -3.59 -3.14 -19.30
C ASN A 3 -2.19 -3.34 -18.69
N SER A 4 -1.57 -2.26 -18.22
CA SER A 4 -0.24 -2.29 -17.59
C SER A 4 -0.29 -2.91 -16.19
N LEU A 5 -1.32 -2.61 -15.39
CA LEU A 5 -1.50 -3.19 -14.05
C LEU A 5 -1.83 -4.68 -14.11
N THR A 6 -2.73 -5.08 -15.02
CA THR A 6 -3.05 -6.50 -15.22
C THR A 6 -1.83 -7.29 -15.66
N LEU A 7 -1.05 -6.77 -16.61
CA LEU A 7 0.20 -7.39 -17.03
C LEU A 7 1.22 -7.45 -15.87
N CYS A 8 1.32 -6.39 -15.09
CA CYS A 8 2.21 -6.32 -13.93
C CYS A 8 1.87 -7.41 -12.91
N LEU A 9 0.60 -7.54 -12.52
CA LEU A 9 0.15 -8.59 -11.59
C LEU A 9 0.44 -9.99 -12.12
N ALA A 10 0.20 -10.22 -13.41
CA ALA A 10 0.38 -11.53 -14.04
C ALA A 10 1.86 -11.96 -14.15
N VAL A 11 2.77 -11.00 -14.37
CA VAL A 11 4.18 -11.30 -14.70
C VAL A 11 5.13 -11.07 -13.52
N ALA A 12 4.86 -10.09 -12.64
CA ALA A 12 5.83 -9.69 -11.62
C ALA A 12 6.12 -10.80 -10.61
N ARG A 13 5.09 -11.51 -10.12
CA ARG A 13 5.26 -12.60 -9.16
C ARG A 13 6.07 -13.77 -9.72
N PRO A 14 5.74 -14.38 -10.88
CA PRO A 14 6.53 -15.50 -11.41
C PRO A 14 7.96 -15.07 -11.77
N ALA A 15 8.14 -13.86 -12.32
CA ALA A 15 9.48 -13.34 -12.61
C ALA A 15 10.30 -13.13 -11.33
N PHE A 16 9.71 -12.57 -10.27
CA PHE A 16 10.37 -12.37 -8.98
C PHE A 16 10.75 -13.71 -8.33
N ARG A 17 9.86 -14.71 -8.40
CA ARG A 17 10.15 -16.08 -7.91
C ARG A 17 11.35 -16.69 -8.63
N GLN A 18 11.39 -16.61 -9.96
CA GLN A 18 12.52 -17.14 -10.74
C GLN A 18 13.83 -16.45 -10.37
N LEU A 19 13.81 -15.12 -10.25
CA LEU A 19 14.98 -14.35 -9.80
C LEU A 19 15.46 -14.79 -8.41
N LEU A 20 14.55 -14.91 -7.44
CA LEU A 20 14.91 -15.26 -6.07
C LEU A 20 15.45 -16.69 -5.96
N ILE A 21 14.89 -17.65 -6.71
CA ILE A 21 15.42 -19.02 -6.80
C ILE A 21 16.85 -19.03 -7.39
N SER A 22 17.10 -18.22 -8.42
CA SER A 22 18.44 -18.09 -9.02
C SER A 22 19.45 -17.59 -7.98
N ILE A 23 19.10 -16.52 -7.26
CA ILE A 23 19.97 -15.93 -6.21
C ILE A 23 20.27 -16.94 -5.10
N ILE A 24 19.26 -17.70 -4.66
CA ILE A 24 19.44 -18.72 -3.60
C ILE A 24 20.34 -19.86 -4.08
N SER A 25 20.21 -20.27 -5.35
CA SER A 25 21.01 -21.34 -5.95
C SER A 25 22.49 -20.99 -6.03
N ASP A 26 22.81 -19.71 -6.22
CA ASP A 26 24.19 -19.17 -6.17
C ASP A 26 24.75 -19.03 -4.74
N GLN A 27 24.18 -19.76 -3.77
CA GLN A 27 24.48 -19.72 -2.33
C GLN A 27 24.38 -18.32 -1.68
N CYS A 28 23.65 -17.40 -2.31
CA CYS A 28 23.49 -16.03 -1.85
C CYS A 28 22.09 -15.79 -1.27
N ARG A 29 21.63 -16.69 -0.39
CA ARG A 29 20.28 -16.59 0.20
C ARG A 29 20.09 -15.25 0.95
N PRO A 30 19.14 -14.39 0.53
CA PRO A 30 18.89 -13.14 1.23
C PRO A 30 18.37 -13.38 2.64
N THR A 31 18.81 -12.55 3.58
CA THR A 31 18.29 -12.53 4.96
C THR A 31 17.01 -11.71 5.08
N CYS A 32 16.76 -10.79 4.14
CA CYS A 32 15.53 -10.01 4.02
C CYS A 32 15.37 -9.50 2.58
N ILE A 33 14.15 -9.06 2.24
CA ILE A 33 13.84 -8.38 0.98
C ILE A 33 13.29 -6.99 1.31
N ILE A 34 13.80 -5.96 0.64
CA ILE A 34 13.22 -4.61 0.67
C ILE A 34 12.54 -4.36 -0.66
N THR A 35 11.27 -3.95 -0.65
CA THR A 35 10.47 -3.71 -1.86
C THR A 35 9.63 -2.46 -1.75
N ASP A 36 9.28 -1.85 -2.87
CA ASP A 36 8.27 -0.79 -2.89
C ASP A 36 6.93 -1.34 -2.37
N GLY A 37 6.25 -0.55 -1.53
CA GLY A 37 5.05 -1.00 -0.85
C GLY A 37 3.86 -1.31 -1.76
N ILE A 38 3.71 -0.62 -2.91
CA ILE A 38 2.68 -0.97 -3.92
C ILE A 38 3.08 -2.24 -4.68
N MET A 39 4.38 -2.45 -4.90
CA MET A 39 4.90 -3.62 -5.61
C MET A 39 5.15 -4.82 -4.69
N SER A 40 4.74 -4.73 -3.43
CA SER A 40 5.04 -5.72 -2.40
C SER A 40 4.39 -7.07 -2.66
N PHE A 41 3.28 -7.14 -3.42
CA PHE A 41 2.61 -8.38 -3.82
C PHE A 41 3.48 -9.38 -4.57
N ALA A 42 4.48 -8.91 -5.33
CA ALA A 42 5.36 -9.79 -6.08
C ALA A 42 6.35 -10.51 -5.14
N ALA A 43 6.70 -9.85 -4.03
CA ALA A 43 7.68 -10.32 -3.08
C ALA A 43 7.06 -11.07 -1.90
N ILE A 44 5.97 -10.58 -1.31
CA ILE A 44 5.42 -11.09 -0.04
C ILE A 44 5.08 -12.57 -0.12
N ASP A 45 4.25 -13.01 -1.07
CA ASP A 45 3.86 -14.42 -1.18
C ASP A 45 5.06 -15.34 -1.42
N VAL A 46 6.00 -14.90 -2.27
CA VAL A 46 7.19 -15.69 -2.61
C VAL A 46 8.16 -15.77 -1.42
N ALA A 47 8.31 -14.67 -0.68
CA ALA A 47 9.22 -14.59 0.45
C ALA A 47 8.68 -15.35 1.67
N GLU A 48 7.36 -15.32 1.90
CA GLU A 48 6.69 -16.12 2.92
C GLU A 48 6.89 -17.62 2.67
N ASP A 49 6.67 -18.10 1.43
CA ASP A 49 6.95 -19.50 1.03
C ASP A 49 8.38 -19.94 1.37
N LEU A 50 9.31 -19.00 1.28
CA LEU A 50 10.73 -19.24 1.51
C LEU A 50 11.15 -18.92 2.94
N GLY A 51 10.30 -18.38 3.80
CA GLY A 51 10.66 -17.93 5.15
C GLY A 51 11.69 -16.78 5.17
N ILE A 52 11.59 -15.86 4.22
CA ILE A 52 12.42 -14.65 4.14
C ILE A 52 11.54 -13.44 4.53
N PRO A 53 11.94 -12.63 5.53
CA PRO A 53 11.17 -11.45 5.92
C PRO A 53 11.17 -10.39 4.83
N VAL A 54 10.02 -9.73 4.66
CA VAL A 54 9.85 -8.61 3.71
C VAL A 54 9.69 -7.31 4.47
N ILE A 55 10.48 -6.32 4.09
CA ILE A 55 10.37 -4.95 4.55
C ILE A 55 9.83 -4.12 3.38
N THR A 56 8.75 -3.37 3.62
CA THR A 56 8.15 -2.54 2.59
C THR A 56 8.61 -1.10 2.74
N PHE A 57 8.90 -0.44 1.61
CA PHE A 57 9.27 0.96 1.56
C PHE A 57 8.13 1.77 0.94
N ARG A 58 7.68 2.82 1.63
CA ARG A 58 6.67 3.74 1.11
C ARG A 58 7.30 5.03 0.63
N THR A 59 7.03 5.30 -0.63
CA THR A 59 7.45 6.50 -1.35
C THR A 59 6.52 7.70 -1.11
N ILE A 60 5.34 7.47 -0.51
CA ILE A 60 4.40 8.52 -0.10
C ILE A 60 4.58 8.88 1.38
N SER A 61 4.06 10.05 1.78
CA SER A 61 4.08 10.52 3.18
C SER A 61 3.31 9.60 4.14
N ALA A 62 3.64 9.66 5.43
CA ALA A 62 2.94 8.91 6.47
C ALA A 62 1.46 9.35 6.57
N SER A 63 1.20 10.66 6.44
CA SER A 63 -0.15 11.22 6.40
C SER A 63 -0.98 10.66 5.24
N GLY A 64 -0.42 10.63 4.02
CA GLY A 64 -1.13 10.09 2.85
C GLY A 64 -1.40 8.60 2.97
N MET A 65 -0.44 7.84 3.50
CA MET A 65 -0.59 6.41 3.76
C MET A 65 -1.66 6.12 4.81
N TRP A 66 -1.61 6.80 5.97
CA TRP A 66 -2.60 6.65 7.04
C TRP A 66 -4.00 6.95 6.53
N THR A 67 -4.15 8.03 5.76
CA THR A 67 -5.42 8.41 5.14
C THR A 67 -5.97 7.28 4.27
N PHE A 68 -5.14 6.74 3.38
CA PHE A 68 -5.57 5.67 2.49
C PHE A 68 -5.92 4.40 3.26
N PHE A 69 -5.08 3.99 4.21
CA PHE A 69 -5.31 2.82 5.05
C PHE A 69 -6.64 2.89 5.79
N LYS A 70 -6.97 4.05 6.36
CA LYS A 70 -8.26 4.23 7.05
C LYS A 70 -9.44 4.22 6.10
N LEU A 71 -9.33 4.82 4.92
CA LEU A 71 -10.39 4.74 3.91
C LEU A 71 -10.66 3.30 3.46
N VAL A 72 -9.61 2.48 3.32
CA VAL A 72 -9.75 1.05 3.00
C VAL A 72 -10.35 0.26 4.17
N GLU A 73 -9.91 0.52 5.40
CA GLU A 73 -10.41 -0.13 6.61
C GLU A 73 -11.90 0.18 6.86
N THR A 74 -12.32 1.44 6.65
CA THR A 74 -13.71 1.86 6.86
C THR A 74 -14.62 1.60 5.66
N GLY A 75 -14.08 1.19 4.52
CA GLY A 75 -14.85 0.91 3.30
C GLY A 75 -15.50 2.15 2.66
N GLU A 76 -14.90 3.34 2.85
CA GLU A 76 -15.45 4.61 2.36
C GLU A 76 -15.17 4.85 0.87
N VAL A 77 -14.19 4.14 0.30
CA VAL A 77 -13.85 4.20 -1.12
C VAL A 77 -14.35 2.93 -1.80
N PRO A 78 -15.03 3.02 -2.96
CA PRO A 78 -15.31 4.23 -3.77
C PRO A 78 -16.37 5.16 -3.17
N PHE A 79 -16.36 6.43 -3.57
CA PHE A 79 -17.39 7.40 -3.18
C PHE A 79 -18.60 7.33 -4.12
N LEU A 80 -19.57 6.48 -3.80
CA LEU A 80 -20.71 6.16 -4.68
C LEU A 80 -21.67 7.33 -5.01
N ASP A 81 -21.58 8.45 -4.30
CA ASP A 81 -22.47 9.61 -4.48
C ASP A 81 -21.86 10.73 -5.36
N GLY A 82 -20.63 10.53 -5.86
CA GLY A 82 -19.92 11.48 -6.73
C GLY A 82 -19.56 12.82 -6.10
N ASN A 83 -19.92 13.07 -4.83
CA ASN A 83 -19.78 14.40 -4.24
C ASN A 83 -18.35 14.62 -3.74
N LEU A 84 -17.50 15.18 -4.59
CA LEU A 84 -16.09 15.44 -4.29
C LEU A 84 -15.83 16.60 -3.32
N ASP A 85 -16.85 17.40 -2.98
CA ASP A 85 -16.75 18.49 -2.00
C ASP A 85 -16.99 18.03 -0.55
N LYS A 86 -17.49 16.81 -0.35
CA LYS A 86 -17.72 16.29 1.00
C LYS A 86 -16.40 16.16 1.78
N PRO A 87 -16.39 16.57 3.05
CA PRO A 87 -15.24 16.36 3.93
C PRO A 87 -15.06 14.88 4.23
N ILE A 88 -13.81 14.47 4.45
CA ILE A 88 -13.44 13.16 4.96
C ILE A 88 -13.49 13.23 6.49
N THR A 89 -14.49 12.60 7.10
CA THR A 89 -14.72 12.63 8.56
C THR A 89 -14.39 11.33 9.27
N CYS A 90 -14.16 10.24 8.51
CA CYS A 90 -13.94 8.90 9.05
C CYS A 90 -12.52 8.64 9.56
N ILE A 91 -11.60 9.60 9.42
CA ILE A 91 -10.18 9.41 9.70
C ILE A 91 -9.81 10.18 10.97
N PRO A 92 -9.57 9.46 12.09
CA PRO A 92 -9.08 10.10 13.31
C PRO A 92 -7.75 10.81 13.02
N ALA A 93 -7.46 11.91 13.74
CA ALA A 93 -6.38 12.90 13.52
C ALA A 93 -6.65 14.06 12.55
N TYR A 94 -7.70 14.00 11.72
CA TYR A 94 -8.02 15.10 10.81
C TYR A 94 -9.21 15.94 11.28
N GLU A 95 -9.55 15.92 12.58
CA GLU A 95 -10.73 16.62 13.11
C GLU A 95 -10.68 18.14 12.87
N ASN A 96 -9.48 18.71 12.77
CA ASN A 96 -9.23 20.13 12.51
C ASN A 96 -8.63 20.43 11.13
N VAL A 97 -8.56 19.43 10.23
CA VAL A 97 -8.00 19.58 8.89
C VAL A 97 -9.12 19.40 7.87
N LEU A 98 -9.31 20.40 7.02
CA LEU A 98 -10.27 20.28 5.93
C LEU A 98 -9.68 19.43 4.81
N LEU A 99 -9.88 18.11 4.90
CA LEU A 99 -9.62 17.16 3.83
C LEU A 99 -10.93 16.83 3.12
N ARG A 100 -11.02 17.10 1.82
CA ARG A 100 -12.18 16.75 0.98
C ARG A 100 -11.84 15.56 0.09
N ARG A 101 -12.86 14.90 -0.43
CA ARG A 101 -12.69 13.79 -1.38
C ARG A 101 -11.90 14.19 -2.64
N ARG A 102 -12.01 15.44 -3.10
CA ARG A 102 -11.19 15.99 -4.20
C ARG A 102 -9.70 16.09 -3.91
N ASP A 103 -9.29 16.02 -2.64
CA ASP A 103 -7.87 16.13 -2.25
C ASP A 103 -7.18 14.76 -2.28
N LEU A 104 -7.95 13.67 -2.32
CA LEU A 104 -7.44 12.30 -2.41
C LEU A 104 -6.88 11.98 -3.80
N PRO A 105 -6.05 10.94 -3.97
CA PRO A 105 -5.59 10.51 -5.30
C PRO A 105 -6.75 10.29 -6.28
N GLY A 106 -6.49 10.50 -7.58
CA GLY A 106 -7.52 10.43 -8.62
C GLY A 106 -8.29 9.11 -8.65
N PHE A 107 -7.62 7.98 -8.38
CA PHE A 107 -8.23 6.65 -8.34
C PHE A 107 -9.22 6.45 -7.17
N CYS A 108 -9.19 7.31 -6.14
CA CYS A 108 -10.19 7.28 -5.06
C CYS A 108 -11.47 8.05 -5.41
N ARG A 109 -11.45 8.86 -6.47
CA ARG A 109 -12.52 9.82 -6.81
C ARG A 109 -13.55 9.24 -7.78
N ASP A 110 -13.32 8.01 -8.25
CA ASP A 110 -14.24 7.31 -9.14
C ASP A 110 -15.44 6.77 -8.35
N GLU A 111 -16.61 6.79 -8.97
CA GLU A 111 -17.86 6.22 -8.44
C GLU A 111 -17.95 4.71 -8.73
N ASN A 112 -17.13 4.21 -9.65
CA ASN A 112 -17.10 2.82 -10.06
C ASN A 112 -16.33 1.94 -9.05
N ALA A 113 -17.09 1.15 -8.28
CA ALA A 113 -16.52 0.14 -7.37
C ALA A 113 -15.68 -0.91 -8.10
N ASP A 114 -16.01 -1.22 -9.35
CA ASP A 114 -15.31 -2.22 -10.15
C ASP A 114 -14.15 -1.62 -10.95
N ASP A 115 -13.75 -0.37 -10.67
CA ASP A 115 -12.59 0.23 -11.32
C ASP A 115 -11.32 -0.61 -11.04
N PRO A 116 -10.65 -1.15 -12.08
CA PRO A 116 -9.51 -2.03 -11.88
C PRO A 116 -8.32 -1.35 -11.20
N VAL A 117 -8.17 -0.03 -11.35
CA VAL A 117 -7.07 0.72 -10.71
C VAL A 117 -7.35 0.86 -9.22
N LEU A 118 -8.58 1.22 -8.84
CA LEU A 118 -9.02 1.24 -7.46
C LEU A 118 -8.84 -0.13 -6.80
N GLN A 119 -9.39 -1.19 -7.40
CA GLN A 119 -9.28 -2.55 -6.89
C GLN A 119 -7.82 -2.99 -6.69
N PHE A 120 -6.93 -2.63 -7.62
CA PHE A 120 -5.51 -2.86 -7.46
C PHE A 120 -4.96 -2.21 -6.18
N PHE A 121 -5.19 -0.91 -5.96
CA PHE A 121 -4.67 -0.19 -4.80
C PHE A 121 -5.28 -0.65 -3.46
N LEU A 122 -6.56 -1.00 -3.46
CA LEU A 122 -7.23 -1.59 -2.28
C LEU A 122 -6.54 -2.90 -1.89
N GLU A 123 -6.27 -3.77 -2.87
CA GLU A 123 -5.62 -5.05 -2.62
C GLU A 123 -4.15 -4.88 -2.21
N GLN A 124 -3.40 -3.99 -2.87
CA GLN A 124 -2.00 -3.74 -2.49
C GLN A 124 -1.88 -3.22 -1.06
N THR A 125 -2.83 -2.41 -0.61
CA THR A 125 -2.89 -1.92 0.77
C THR A 125 -3.03 -3.05 1.77
N ARG A 126 -3.92 -4.02 1.49
CA ARG A 126 -4.12 -5.20 2.35
C ARG A 126 -2.92 -6.14 2.34
N ILE A 127 -2.33 -6.37 1.17
CA ILE A 127 -1.16 -7.25 1.06
C ILE A 127 0.03 -6.67 1.84
N MET A 128 0.23 -5.35 1.76
CA MET A 128 1.39 -4.70 2.37
C MET A 128 1.42 -4.81 3.91
N THR A 129 0.28 -4.97 4.58
CA THR A 129 0.24 -5.14 6.05
C THR A 129 0.79 -6.50 6.51
N ARG A 130 1.07 -7.44 5.60
CA ARG A 130 1.75 -8.71 5.88
C ARG A 130 3.27 -8.59 5.96
N ALA A 131 3.82 -7.44 5.56
CA ALA A 131 5.26 -7.21 5.64
C ALA A 131 5.74 -7.22 7.10
N SER A 132 6.96 -7.72 7.32
CA SER A 132 7.59 -7.78 8.64
C SER A 132 7.95 -6.39 9.18
N ALA A 133 8.15 -5.40 8.29
CA ALA A 133 8.39 -4.02 8.69
C ALA A 133 8.03 -3.04 7.58
N LEU A 134 7.92 -1.76 7.97
CA LEU A 134 7.62 -0.63 7.10
C LEU A 134 8.72 0.44 7.24
N ILE A 135 9.29 0.85 6.12
CA ILE A 135 10.16 2.03 6.00
C ILE A 135 9.32 3.16 5.38
N LEU A 136 9.32 4.31 6.05
CA LEU A 136 8.66 5.52 5.59
C LEU A 136 9.71 6.53 5.13
N ASN A 137 9.48 7.18 3.98
CA ASN A 137 10.31 8.29 3.52
C ASN A 137 9.92 9.62 4.20
N THR A 138 10.09 9.69 5.52
CA THR A 138 9.71 10.83 6.36
C THR A 138 10.50 10.80 7.69
N PHE A 139 10.20 11.73 8.60
CA PHE A 139 10.83 11.81 9.92
C PHE A 139 9.85 12.32 10.99
N ASN A 140 10.19 12.12 12.26
CA ASN A 140 9.30 12.36 13.40
C ASN A 140 8.87 13.82 13.53
N GLU A 141 9.79 14.76 13.37
CA GLU A 141 9.49 16.19 13.49
C GLU A 141 8.50 16.67 12.41
N LEU A 142 8.35 15.93 11.30
CA LEU A 142 7.36 16.22 10.26
C LEU A 142 6.03 15.49 10.49
N GLU A 143 6.06 14.21 10.84
CA GLU A 143 4.85 13.36 10.81
C GLU A 143 4.68 12.42 12.02
N ALA A 144 5.29 12.70 13.18
CA ALA A 144 5.28 11.82 14.36
C ALA A 144 3.91 11.19 14.71
N PRO A 145 2.77 11.93 14.73
CA PRO A 145 1.49 11.31 15.06
C PRO A 145 1.07 10.23 14.04
N MET A 146 1.38 10.43 12.76
CA MET A 146 1.01 9.51 11.68
C MET A 146 1.97 8.32 11.64
N ILE A 147 3.26 8.54 11.87
CA ILE A 147 4.25 7.46 12.03
C ILE A 147 3.85 6.52 13.16
N SER A 148 3.50 7.07 14.33
CA SER A 148 3.07 6.28 15.49
C SER A 148 1.79 5.48 15.20
N ARG A 149 0.81 6.09 14.53
CA ARG A 149 -0.45 5.43 14.17
C ARG A 149 -0.27 4.33 13.14
N LEU A 150 0.59 4.53 12.13
CA LEU A 150 0.86 3.50 11.12
C LEU A 150 1.43 2.23 11.74
N GLY A 151 2.15 2.33 12.87
CA GLY A 151 2.59 1.19 13.64
C GLY A 151 1.47 0.22 14.03
N SER A 152 0.21 0.68 14.19
CA SER A 152 -0.90 -0.21 14.55
C SER A 152 -1.31 -1.20 13.45
N PHE A 153 -0.86 -0.99 12.21
CA PHE A 153 -1.15 -1.88 11.09
C PHE A 153 -0.12 -2.99 10.90
N TYR A 154 0.98 -2.96 11.66
CA TYR A 154 2.07 -3.92 11.57
C TYR A 154 2.23 -4.56 12.95
N SER A 155 2.19 -5.90 12.99
CA SER A 155 2.25 -6.70 14.23
C SER A 155 3.61 -7.39 14.37
#